data_AF-A0A143PVF7-F1
#
_entry.id   AF-A0A143PVF7-F1
#
_cell.length_a   1.000
_cell.length_b   1.000
_cell.length_c   1.000
_cell.angle_alpha   90.00
_cell.angle_beta   90.00
_cell.angle_gamma   90.00
#
_symmetry.space_group_name_H-M   'P 1'
#
loop_
_entity.id
_entity.type
_entity.pdbx_description
1 polymer ?
#
loop_
_entity_poly.entity_id
_entity_poly.type
_entity_poly.pdbx_seq_one_letter_code
_entity_poly.pdbx_strand_id
1 'polypeptide(L)' 'MTSLVQRSRVSASVFLLLVLIVATAMTSGQAQQPDVFLFSYFTGNGEDGLHLARSEDGARWRRVADGRALLAPRWARS' A
#
# COMPACT_ATOMS: atom_id res chain seq x y z
N MET A 1 -17.35 43.98 32.00
CA MET A 1 -16.77 43.91 30.64
C MET A 1 -16.02 42.60 30.37
N THR A 2 -15.53 41.88 31.39
CA THR A 2 -14.84 40.57 31.28
C THR A 2 -15.74 39.39 30.88
N SER A 3 -17.01 39.37 31.30
CA SER A 3 -17.92 38.24 31.04
C SER A 3 -18.34 38.10 29.56
N LEU A 4 -18.45 39.20 28.81
CA LEU A 4 -18.83 39.18 27.40
C LEU A 4 -17.69 38.64 26.51
N VAL A 5 -16.46 39.07 26.80
CA VAL A 5 -15.23 38.62 26.12
C VAL A 5 -15.00 37.12 26.40
N GLN A 6 -15.19 36.67 27.64
CA GLN A 6 -15.01 35.27 28.02
C GLN A 6 -15.99 34.32 27.30
N ARG A 7 -17.25 34.73 27.15
CA ARG A 7 -18.26 33.96 26.39
C ARG A 7 -17.94 33.89 24.90
N SER A 8 -17.43 34.98 24.30
CA SER A 8 -17.00 34.99 22.89
C SER A 8 -15.81 34.06 22.63
N ARG A 9 -14.85 34.00 23.56
CA ARG A 9 -13.65 33.15 23.45
C ARG A 9 -14.01 31.67 23.60
N VAL A 10 -14.91 31.31 24.52
CA VAL A 10 -15.41 29.93 24.66
C VAL A 10 -16.18 29.49 23.40
N SER A 11 -17.01 30.36 22.82
CA SER A 11 -17.74 30.04 21.59
C SER A 11 -16.81 29.85 20.38
N ALA A 12 -15.76 30.67 20.27
CA ALA A 12 -14.74 30.51 19.23
C ALA A 12 -13.92 29.23 19.42
N SER A 13 -13.58 28.86 20.66
CA SER A 13 -12.90 27.60 20.97
C SER A 13 -13.75 26.37 20.67
N VAL A 14 -15.05 26.41 20.98
CA VAL A 14 -15.98 25.31 20.65
C VAL A 14 -16.15 25.18 19.13
N PHE A 15 -16.26 26.30 18.42
CA PHE A 15 -16.31 26.30 16.95
C PHE A 15 -15.03 25.73 16.34
N LEU A 16 -13.86 26.15 16.83
CA LEU A 16 -12.57 25.62 16.40
C LEU A 16 -12.44 24.12 16.69
N LEU A 17 -12.90 23.66 17.87
CA LEU A 17 -12.91 22.24 18.23
C LEU A 17 -13.81 21.43 17.29
N LEU A 18 -15.01 21.95 16.96
CA LEU A 18 -15.93 21.31 16.01
C LEU A 18 -15.33 21.21 14.61
N VAL A 19 -14.67 22.27 14.13
CA VAL A 19 -13.95 22.25 12.84
C VAL A 19 -12.85 21.20 12.85
N LEU A 20 -12.08 21.10 13.95
CA LEU A 20 -11.01 20.12 14.08
C LEU A 20 -11.54 18.67 14.09
N ILE A 21 -12.66 18.42 14.77
CA ILE A 21 -13.33 17.10 14.80
C ILE A 21 -13.83 16.70 13.41
N VAL A 22 -14.40 17.64 12.64
CA VAL A 22 -14.87 17.37 11.27
C VAL A 22 -13.69 17.14 10.32
N ALA A 23 -12.59 17.89 10.48
CA ALA A 23 -11.40 17.72 9.66
C ALA A 23 -10.73 16.34 9.84
N THR A 24 -10.71 15.80 11.06
CA THR A 24 -10.12 14.47 11.32
C THR A 24 -11.00 13.32 10.83
N ALA A 25 -12.33 13.48 10.82
CA ALA A 25 -13.27 12.48 10.32
C ALA A 25 -13.11 12.21 8.80
N MET A 26 -12.61 13.19 8.04
CA MET A 26 -12.44 13.13 6.58
C MET A 26 -11.20 12.31 6.14
N THR A 27 -10.36 11.84 7.06
CA THR A 27 -9.08 11.16 6.73
C THR A 27 -9.21 9.62 6.62
N SER A 28 -10.41 9.07 6.73
CA SER A 28 -10.63 7.61 6.84
C SER A 28 -10.60 6.82 5.51
N GLY A 29 -10.19 7.44 4.39
CA GLY A 29 -10.15 6.82 3.07
C GLY A 29 -8.75 6.44 2.60
N GLN A 30 -8.00 5.60 3.32
CA GLN A 30 -6.86 4.92 2.72
C GLN A 30 -7.42 3.82 1.82
N ALA A 31 -7.32 3.99 0.49
CA ALA A 31 -7.66 2.92 -0.43
C ALA A 31 -6.79 1.70 -0.11
N GLN A 32 -7.39 0.62 0.39
CA GLN A 32 -6.71 -0.65 0.61
C GLN A 32 -6.18 -1.09 -0.75
N GLN A 33 -4.87 -0.99 -0.96
CA GLN A 33 -4.28 -1.59 -2.14
C GLN A 33 -4.41 -3.11 -2.00
N PRO A 34 -4.85 -3.83 -3.05
CA PRO A 34 -4.93 -5.27 -2.98
C PRO A 34 -3.53 -5.83 -2.71
N ASP A 35 -3.38 -6.62 -1.65
CA ASP A 35 -2.14 -7.32 -1.38
C ASP A 35 -1.88 -8.31 -2.51
N VAL A 36 -0.69 -8.21 -3.13
CA VAL A 36 -0.27 -9.12 -4.20
C VAL A 36 0.94 -9.91 -3.69
N PHE A 37 0.80 -11.22 -3.70
CA PHE A 37 1.89 -12.15 -3.40
C PHE A 37 2.78 -12.33 -4.62
N LEU A 38 4.09 -12.36 -4.38
CA LEU A 38 5.10 -12.59 -5.40
C LEU A 38 5.95 -13.80 -4.99
N PHE A 39 6.09 -14.76 -5.90
CA PHE A 39 6.86 -15.97 -5.67
C PHE A 39 8.01 -16.06 -6.66
N SER A 40 9.21 -16.30 -6.13
CA SER A 40 10.45 -16.48 -6.90
C SER A 40 10.74 -17.97 -7.06
N TYR A 41 10.98 -18.41 -8.30
CA TYR A 41 11.20 -19.83 -8.58
C TYR A 41 12.13 -20.05 -9.79
N PHE A 42 12.62 -21.28 -9.89
CA PHE A 42 13.42 -21.78 -11.01
C PHE A 42 12.66 -22.91 -11.72
N THR A 43 12.86 -23.05 -13.03
CA THR A 43 12.34 -24.21 -13.78
C THR A 43 13.48 -25.18 -14.09
N GLY A 44 13.17 -26.47 -14.23
CA GLY A 44 14.20 -27.49 -14.48
C GLY A 44 15.30 -27.49 -13.42
N ASN A 45 16.54 -27.38 -13.86
CA ASN A 45 17.74 -27.24 -13.03
C ASN A 45 18.15 -25.76 -12.82
N GLY A 46 17.30 -24.80 -13.21
CA GLY A 46 17.58 -23.37 -13.17
C GLY A 46 18.47 -22.89 -14.31
N GLU A 47 18.48 -23.61 -15.43
CA GLU A 47 19.28 -23.33 -16.62
C GLU A 47 18.91 -22.02 -17.33
N ASP A 48 17.64 -21.64 -17.29
CA ASP A 48 17.13 -20.42 -17.91
C ASP A 48 17.07 -19.23 -16.95
N GLY A 49 16.93 -19.49 -15.65
CA GLY A 49 17.21 -18.55 -14.57
C GLY A 49 16.02 -18.28 -13.66
N LEU A 50 15.96 -17.06 -13.11
CA LEU A 50 14.93 -16.68 -12.13
C LEU A 50 13.62 -16.30 -12.82
N HIS A 51 12.53 -16.93 -12.40
CA HIS A 51 11.17 -16.58 -12.80
C HIS A 51 10.37 -16.02 -11.62
N LEU A 52 9.29 -15.31 -11.94
CA LEU A 52 8.33 -14.82 -10.95
C LEU A 52 6.91 -15.25 -11.29
N ALA A 53 6.14 -15.56 -10.26
CA ALA A 53 4.70 -15.71 -10.33
C ALA A 53 4.04 -14.75 -9.34
N ARG A 54 2.87 -14.22 -9.71
CA ARG A 54 2.07 -13.36 -8.85
C ARG A 54 0.73 -13.99 -8.51
N SER A 55 0.20 -13.67 -7.34
CA SER A 55 -1.13 -14.08 -6.89
C SER A 55 -1.81 -12.97 -6.11
N GLU A 56 -3.12 -12.83 -6.31
CA GLU A 56 -3.97 -11.91 -5.54
C GLU A 56 -4.61 -12.61 -4.33
N ASP A 57 -4.61 -13.96 -4.31
CA ASP A 57 -5.32 -14.78 -3.32
C ASP A 57 -4.41 -15.82 -2.62
N GLY A 58 -3.13 -15.90 -3.01
CA GLY A 58 -2.16 -16.88 -2.53
C GLY A 58 -2.38 -18.31 -3.02
N ALA A 59 -3.51 -18.59 -3.68
CA ALA A 59 -3.90 -19.94 -4.13
C ALA A 59 -3.69 -20.11 -5.65
N ARG A 60 -4.01 -19.09 -6.43
CA ARG A 60 -3.92 -19.08 -7.89
C ARG A 60 -2.77 -18.20 -8.33
N TRP A 61 -1.84 -18.81 -9.06
CA TRP A 61 -0.60 -18.16 -9.47
C TRP A 61 -0.59 -17.92 -10.98
N ARG A 62 -0.28 -16.68 -11.38
CA ARG A 62 -0.08 -16.28 -12.77
C ARG A 62 1.39 -15.98 -13.01
N ARG A 63 1.95 -16.49 -14.10
CA ARG A 63 3.34 -16.21 -14.48
C ARG A 63 3.51 -14.72 -14.82
N VAL A 64 4.62 -14.14 -14.39
CA VAL A 64 5.06 -12.79 -14.74
C VAL A 64 5.89 -12.85 -16.03
N ALA A 65 5.93 -11.75 -16.81
CA ALA A 65 6.72 -11.64 -18.04
C ALA A 65 6.48 -12.79 -19.05
N ASP A 66 5.23 -13.22 -19.17
CA ASP A 66 4.80 -14.35 -20.02
C ASP A 66 5.49 -15.69 -19.67
N GLY A 67 6.05 -15.79 -18.46
CA GLY A 67 6.80 -16.96 -17.99
C GLY A 67 8.27 -16.95 -18.34
N ARG A 68 8.80 -15.91 -19.00
CA ARG A 68 10.23 -15.78 -19.30
C ARG A 68 11.05 -15.57 -18.02
N ALA A 69 12.27 -16.09 -18.01
CA ALA A 69 13.23 -15.78 -16.96
C ALA A 69 13.56 -14.27 -16.98
N LEU A 70 13.54 -13.65 -15.80
CA LEU A 70 13.86 -12.24 -15.60
C LEU A 70 15.36 -12.01 -15.41
N LEU A 71 16.06 -12.99 -14.85
CA LEU A 71 17.50 -12.96 -14.65
C LEU A 71 18.09 -14.29 -15.10
N ALA A 72 18.97 -14.25 -16.11
CA ALA A 72 19.77 -15.40 -16.51
C ALA A 72 20.75 -15.78 -15.39
N PRO A 73 21.10 -17.07 -15.25
CA PRO A 73 22.06 -17.49 -14.24
C PRO A 73 23.46 -16.92 -14.55
N ARG A 74 24.24 -16.61 -13.51
CA ARG A 74 25.56 -15.97 -13.65
C ARG A 74 26.52 -16.78 -14.53
N TRP A 75 26.40 -18.10 -14.52
CA TRP A 75 27.27 -19.02 -15.25
C TRP A 75 26.91 -19.16 -16.74
N ALA A 76 25.75 -18.67 -17.20
CA ALA A 76 25.39 -18.71 -18.62
C ALA A 76 26.17 -17.73 -19.51
N ARG A 77 27.05 -16.90 -18.94
CA ARG A 77 27.86 -15.90 -19.68
C ARG A 77 29.35 -16.25 -19.76
N SER A 78 29.73 -17.52 -19.62
CA SER A 78 31.13 -17.99 -19.75
C SER A 78 31.47 -18.47 -21.15
#